data_AF-W7Q1J1-F1
#
_entry.id   AF-W7Q1J1-F1
#
_cell.length_a   1.000
_cell.length_b   1.000
_cell.length_c   1.000
_cell.angle_alpha   90.00
_cell.angle_beta   90.00
_cell.angle_gamma   90.00
#
_symmetry.space_group_name_H-M   'P 1'
#
loop_
_entity.id
_entity.type
_entity.pdbx_description
1 polymer ?
#
loop_
_entity_poly.entity_id
_entity_poly.type
_entity_poly.pdbx_seq_one_letter_code
_entity_poly.pdbx_strand_id
1 'polypeptide(L)'
;MQHRGRAVVFEDFDDYKARINAPDLAVDADSILVMKNCGPRGYHGMAEVGNMGLPGKLLEQGVTDMVRISDARMSGTAYGTVVLHVAPEAAAGGPLAAVRDGDWIELDCHSGRLHLEVDEAELATRLAQSDPTAASRRIASDGGYRQLYIEHVLQADEGCDFDFLVGCRGAEVPRHSH
;
A
#
# COMPACT_ATOMS: atom_id res chain seq x y z
N MET A 1 21.28 -2.57 -0.82
CA MET A 1 20.59 -3.73 -1.42
C MET A 1 20.03 -3.26 -2.75
N GLN A 2 20.16 -4.08 -3.79
CA GLN A 2 19.65 -3.85 -5.13
C GLN A 2 18.98 -5.13 -5.61
N HIS A 3 17.75 -5.03 -6.13
CA HIS A 3 16.96 -6.17 -6.58
C HIS A 3 16.07 -5.78 -7.75
N ARG A 4 15.86 -6.72 -8.67
CA ARG A 4 14.93 -6.56 -9.79
C ARG A 4 14.14 -7.85 -9.96
N GLY A 5 12.82 -7.75 -9.95
CA GLY A 5 11.94 -8.92 -9.94
C GLY A 5 10.62 -8.66 -10.62
N ARG A 6 9.88 -9.73 -10.92
CA ARG A 6 8.52 -9.64 -11.43
C ARG A 6 7.54 -9.44 -10.27
N ALA A 7 6.57 -8.56 -10.47
CA ALA A 7 5.51 -8.31 -9.50
C ALA A 7 4.56 -9.52 -9.40
N VAL A 8 4.26 -9.93 -8.17
CA VAL A 8 3.12 -10.77 -7.82
C VAL A 8 2.18 -9.93 -6.99
N VAL A 9 1.03 -9.61 -7.57
CA VAL A 9 0.12 -8.55 -7.09
C VAL A 9 -1.05 -9.16 -6.34
N PHE A 10 -1.29 -8.63 -5.15
CA PHE A 10 -2.49 -8.84 -4.35
C PHE A 10 -3.30 -7.54 -4.31
N GLU A 11 -4.56 -7.60 -4.74
CA GLU A 11 -5.39 -6.39 -4.87
C GLU A 11 -5.80 -5.78 -3.52
N ASP A 12 -5.91 -6.62 -2.48
CA ASP A 12 -6.13 -6.21 -1.10
C ASP A 12 -5.65 -7.30 -0.13
N PHE A 13 -5.86 -7.09 1.16
CA PHE A 13 -5.44 -8.04 2.20
C PHE A 13 -6.21 -9.37 2.15
N ASP A 14 -7.44 -9.39 1.66
CA ASP A 14 -8.23 -10.61 1.53
C ASP A 14 -7.76 -11.44 0.33
N ASP A 15 -7.45 -10.80 -0.79
CA ASP A 15 -6.81 -11.44 -1.96
C ASP A 15 -5.45 -12.06 -1.59
N TYR A 16 -4.63 -11.34 -0.81
CA TYR A 16 -3.38 -11.86 -0.25
C TYR A 16 -3.60 -13.15 0.55
N LYS A 17 -4.53 -13.14 1.52
CA LYS A 17 -4.82 -14.33 2.34
C LYS A 17 -5.34 -15.50 1.51
N ALA A 18 -6.12 -15.22 0.46
CA ALA A 18 -6.66 -16.25 -0.40
C ALA A 18 -5.60 -16.92 -1.30
N ARG A 19 -4.62 -16.14 -1.79
CA ARG A 19 -3.69 -16.59 -2.84
C ARG A 19 -2.29 -16.96 -2.38
N ILE A 20 -1.77 -16.39 -1.28
CA ILE A 20 -0.34 -16.51 -0.93
C ILE A 20 0.16 -17.97 -0.79
N ASN A 21 -0.72 -18.86 -0.32
CA ASN A 21 -0.42 -20.29 -0.15
C ASN A 21 -1.01 -21.17 -1.27
N ALA A 22 -1.55 -20.59 -2.33
CA ALA A 22 -2.07 -21.35 -3.45
C ALA A 22 -0.91 -22.09 -4.15
N PRO A 23 -1.04 -23.41 -4.40
CA PRO A 23 0.05 -24.21 -4.96
C PRO A 23 0.44 -23.71 -6.36
N ASP A 24 -0.53 -23.24 -7.13
CA ASP A 24 -0.42 -22.74 -8.50
C ASP A 24 -0.06 -21.25 -8.61
N LEU A 25 0.11 -20.52 -7.49
CA LEU A 25 0.58 -19.14 -7.52
C LEU A 25 1.91 -19.05 -8.27
N ALA A 26 1.98 -18.31 -9.37
CA ALA A 26 3.22 -18.11 -10.11
C ALA A 26 4.14 -17.13 -9.34
N VAL A 27 5.03 -17.69 -8.52
CA VAL A 27 5.96 -16.93 -7.65
C VAL A 27 7.25 -17.72 -7.45
N ASP A 28 8.38 -17.02 -7.50
CA ASP A 28 9.71 -17.54 -7.20
C ASP A 28 10.45 -16.63 -6.19
N ALA A 29 11.66 -17.00 -5.79
CA ALA A 29 12.44 -16.26 -4.79
C ALA A 29 12.86 -14.84 -5.23
N ASP A 30 12.93 -14.60 -6.54
CA ASP A 30 13.30 -13.31 -7.12
C ASP A 30 12.09 -12.40 -7.36
N SER A 31 10.87 -12.94 -7.24
CA SER A 31 9.63 -12.19 -7.37
C SER A 31 9.49 -11.11 -6.29
N ILE A 32 8.75 -10.06 -6.62
CA ILE A 32 8.43 -8.95 -5.72
C ILE A 32 6.96 -9.05 -5.35
N LEU A 33 6.66 -9.25 -4.06
CA LEU A 33 5.27 -9.29 -3.60
C LEU A 33 4.75 -7.86 -3.47
N VAL A 34 3.62 -7.56 -4.10
CA VAL A 34 3.00 -6.23 -4.10
C VAL A 34 1.60 -6.35 -3.55
N MET A 35 1.26 -5.57 -2.52
CA MET A 35 -0.11 -5.51 -1.97
C MET A 35 -0.63 -4.08 -2.01
N LYS A 36 -1.85 -3.93 -2.51
CA LYS A 36 -2.53 -2.64 -2.70
C LYS A 36 -3.61 -2.44 -1.65
N ASN A 37 -4.18 -1.23 -1.64
CA ASN A 37 -5.39 -0.88 -0.90
C ASN A 37 -5.28 -1.13 0.61
N CYS A 38 -4.07 -1.05 1.14
CA CYS A 38 -3.77 -1.20 2.56
C CYS A 38 -3.31 0.13 3.20
N GLY A 39 -3.45 1.24 2.47
CA GLY A 39 -3.15 2.60 2.89
C GLY A 39 -4.19 3.23 3.84
N PRO A 40 -4.03 4.53 4.15
CA PRO A 40 -4.98 5.27 4.99
C PRO A 40 -6.42 5.10 4.52
N ARG A 41 -6.73 5.47 3.27
CA ARG A 41 -8.08 5.36 2.70
C ARG A 41 -8.44 3.93 2.35
N GLY A 42 -7.50 3.15 1.82
CA GLY A 42 -7.75 1.79 1.32
C GLY A 42 -8.16 0.81 2.41
N TYR A 43 -7.40 0.77 3.51
CA TYR A 43 -7.73 -0.10 4.66
C TYR A 43 -8.68 0.55 5.66
N HIS A 44 -8.82 1.87 5.61
CA HIS A 44 -9.41 2.72 6.65
C HIS A 44 -8.56 2.70 7.94
N GLY A 45 -7.36 3.26 7.87
CA GLY A 45 -6.45 3.36 9.02
C GLY A 45 -5.05 2.79 8.80
N MET A 46 -4.73 2.36 7.58
CA MET A 46 -3.39 1.92 7.18
C MET A 46 -2.83 0.80 8.10
N ALA A 47 -3.35 -0.42 8.00
CA ALA A 47 -2.99 -1.49 8.94
C ALA A 47 -1.53 -1.96 8.84
N GLU A 48 -1.05 -2.64 9.89
CA GLU A 48 0.29 -3.25 9.95
C GLU A 48 0.32 -4.60 9.22
N VAL A 49 0.05 -4.58 7.92
CA VAL A 49 -0.02 -5.78 7.07
C VAL A 49 1.07 -5.81 5.98
N GLY A 50 1.98 -4.83 5.98
CA GLY A 50 3.05 -4.73 4.97
C GLY A 50 4.12 -5.83 5.06
N ASN A 51 4.31 -6.44 6.24
CA ASN A 51 5.17 -7.60 6.43
C ASN A 51 4.49 -8.90 5.95
N MET A 52 4.15 -8.97 4.66
CA MET A 52 3.59 -10.15 4.02
C MET A 52 4.44 -11.39 4.35
N GLY A 53 3.77 -12.47 4.74
CA GLY A 53 4.38 -13.78 4.86
C GLY A 53 4.75 -14.31 3.48
N LEU A 54 5.84 -15.07 3.41
CA LEU A 54 6.27 -15.68 2.16
C LEU A 54 5.41 -16.90 1.84
N PRO A 55 5.25 -17.27 0.55
CA PRO A 55 4.58 -18.50 0.16
C PRO A 55 5.20 -19.72 0.87
N GLY A 56 4.37 -20.61 1.43
CA GLY A 56 4.85 -21.80 2.14
C GLY A 56 5.85 -22.63 1.33
N LYS A 57 5.60 -22.80 0.04
CA LYS A 57 6.48 -23.53 -0.90
C LYS A 57 7.88 -22.93 -1.06
N LEU A 58 8.05 -21.61 -0.84
CA LEU A 58 9.36 -20.95 -0.88
C LEU A 58 10.07 -21.05 0.47
N LEU A 59 9.32 -20.97 1.57
CA LEU A 59 9.86 -21.24 2.91
C LEU A 59 10.43 -22.66 3.01
N GLU A 60 9.73 -23.66 2.46
CA GLU A 60 10.19 -25.05 2.38
C GLU A 60 11.48 -25.22 1.56
N GLN A 61 11.74 -24.31 0.61
CA GLN A 61 12.98 -24.26 -0.17
C GLN A 61 14.11 -23.50 0.54
N GLY A 62 13.87 -22.99 1.75
CA GLY A 62 14.84 -22.24 2.54
C GLY A 62 14.92 -20.75 2.22
N VAL A 63 13.98 -20.22 1.42
CA VAL A 63 13.87 -18.77 1.21
C VAL A 63 13.37 -18.13 2.51
N THR A 64 14.11 -17.18 3.06
CA THR A 64 13.79 -16.52 4.33
C THR A 64 13.44 -15.05 4.20
N ASP A 65 13.73 -14.43 3.06
CA ASP A 65 13.38 -13.04 2.76
C ASP A 65 13.06 -12.88 1.27
N MET A 66 12.15 -11.95 0.97
CA MET A 66 11.77 -11.50 -0.36
C MET A 66 11.39 -10.03 -0.28
N VAL A 67 11.56 -9.32 -1.39
CA VAL A 67 11.12 -7.93 -1.49
C VAL A 67 9.59 -7.87 -1.46
N ARG A 68 9.08 -7.05 -0.57
CA ARG A 68 7.64 -6.83 -0.33
C ARG A 68 7.34 -5.35 -0.40
N ILE A 69 6.28 -4.96 -1.10
CA ILE A 69 5.91 -3.56 -1.33
C ILE A 69 4.43 -3.40 -1.02
N SER A 70 4.09 -2.40 -0.20
CA SER A 70 2.69 -1.99 -0.01
C SER A 70 2.55 -0.54 0.41
N ASP A 71 1.33 -0.03 0.27
CA ASP A 71 0.87 1.22 0.87
C ASP A 71 0.51 1.06 2.37
N ALA A 72 0.84 -0.08 2.99
CA ALA A 72 0.55 -0.40 4.39
C ALA A 72 1.66 0.02 5.36
N ARG A 73 1.41 -0.18 6.66
CA ARG A 73 2.41 -0.12 7.74
C ARG A 73 2.93 -1.52 8.08
N MET A 74 3.82 -1.60 9.07
CA MET A 74 4.35 -2.83 9.64
C MET A 74 4.67 -2.59 11.12
N SER A 75 4.58 -3.65 11.92
CA SER A 75 5.01 -3.59 13.32
C SER A 75 6.51 -3.32 13.44
N GLY A 76 6.91 -2.49 14.40
CA GLY A 76 8.32 -2.17 14.66
C GLY A 76 9.18 -3.36 15.11
N THR A 77 8.59 -4.53 15.39
CA THR A 77 9.31 -5.76 15.75
C THR A 77 9.54 -6.71 14.58
N ALA A 78 8.97 -6.43 13.42
CA ALA A 78 9.07 -7.30 12.25
C ALA A 78 10.37 -7.04 11.45
N TYR A 79 10.72 -7.94 10.52
CA TYR A 79 11.99 -7.90 9.78
C TYR A 79 11.84 -8.25 8.29
N GLY A 80 12.94 -8.08 7.56
CA GLY A 80 13.11 -8.44 6.16
C GLY A 80 13.04 -7.22 5.23
N THR A 81 13.17 -7.46 3.92
CA THR A 81 13.24 -6.38 2.93
C THR A 81 11.84 -5.91 2.52
N VAL A 82 11.30 -4.96 3.28
CA VAL A 82 9.91 -4.47 3.11
C VAL A 82 9.91 -2.97 2.83
N VAL A 83 9.28 -2.59 1.71
CA VAL A 83 8.95 -1.21 1.35
C VAL A 83 7.53 -0.92 1.85
N LEU A 84 7.41 0.11 2.67
CA LEU A 84 6.19 0.51 3.35
C LEU A 84 5.80 1.93 2.95
N HIS A 85 4.58 2.33 3.32
CA HIS A 85 4.11 3.71 3.18
C HIS A 85 4.22 4.26 1.75
N VAL A 86 4.05 3.39 0.73
CA VAL A 86 4.03 3.84 -0.65
C VAL A 86 2.92 4.88 -0.83
N ALA A 87 3.32 6.09 -1.23
CA ALA A 87 2.44 7.24 -1.39
C ALA A 87 2.60 7.87 -2.79
N PRO A 88 1.52 8.36 -3.42
CA PRO A 88 0.12 8.19 -2.98
C PRO A 88 -0.29 6.71 -2.94
N GLU A 89 -1.19 6.37 -2.01
CA GLU A 89 -1.69 4.98 -1.87
C GLU A 89 -2.50 4.56 -3.10
N ALA A 90 -2.74 3.25 -3.26
CA ALA A 90 -3.51 2.74 -4.40
C ALA A 90 -4.95 3.30 -4.43
N ALA A 91 -5.60 3.39 -3.27
CA ALA A 91 -6.95 3.93 -3.12
C ALA A 91 -7.06 5.45 -3.35
N ALA A 92 -5.93 6.16 -3.40
CA ALA A 92 -5.85 7.57 -3.78
C ALA A 92 -5.44 7.77 -5.26
N GLY A 93 -5.33 6.69 -6.03
CA GLY A 93 -4.93 6.73 -7.44
C GLY A 93 -3.43 6.82 -7.67
N GLY A 94 -2.62 6.47 -6.67
CA GLY A 94 -1.17 6.43 -6.83
C GLY A 94 -0.69 5.34 -7.79
N PRO A 95 0.56 5.43 -8.29
CA PRO A 95 1.11 4.47 -9.27
C PRO A 95 1.05 3.00 -8.85
N LEU A 96 1.06 2.72 -7.53
CA LEU A 96 0.91 1.36 -7.00
C LEU A 96 -0.38 0.68 -7.48
N ALA A 97 -1.47 1.44 -7.70
CA ALA A 97 -2.73 0.91 -8.20
C ALA A 97 -2.62 0.29 -9.60
N ALA A 98 -1.69 0.78 -10.43
CA ALA A 98 -1.50 0.38 -11.82
C ALA A 98 -0.55 -0.82 -12.00
N VAL A 99 0.09 -1.28 -10.93
CA VAL A 99 0.97 -2.47 -10.97
C VAL A 99 0.13 -3.71 -11.30
N ARG A 100 0.61 -4.55 -12.22
CA ARG A 100 -0.02 -5.80 -12.64
C ARG A 100 0.95 -6.96 -12.46
N ASP A 101 0.40 -8.17 -12.32
CA ASP A 101 1.21 -9.39 -12.29
C ASP A 101 2.17 -9.45 -13.48
N GLY A 102 3.45 -9.77 -13.21
CA GLY A 102 4.49 -9.91 -14.21
C GLY A 102 5.21 -8.62 -14.62
N ASP A 103 4.76 -7.44 -14.18
CA ASP A 103 5.51 -6.19 -14.40
C ASP A 103 6.89 -6.28 -13.72
N TRP A 104 7.89 -5.66 -14.31
CA TRP A 104 9.22 -5.56 -13.70
C TRP A 104 9.28 -4.39 -12.72
N ILE A 105 9.81 -4.64 -11.52
CA ILE A 105 10.09 -3.61 -10.52
C ILE A 105 11.57 -3.70 -10.14
N GLU A 106 12.21 -2.53 -10.06
CA GLU A 106 13.58 -2.34 -9.60
C GLU A 106 13.56 -1.62 -8.24
N LEU A 107 14.27 -2.19 -7.26
CA LEU A 107 14.54 -1.59 -5.97
C LEU A 107 16.05 -1.36 -5.82
N ASP A 108 16.44 -0.10 -5.64
CA ASP A 108 17.81 0.28 -5.28
C ASP A 108 17.81 1.16 -4.03
N CYS A 109 18.08 0.54 -2.88
CA CYS A 109 18.15 1.24 -1.61
C CYS A 109 19.36 2.18 -1.51
N HIS A 110 20.40 2.00 -2.34
CA HIS A 110 21.57 2.87 -2.29
C HIS A 110 21.30 4.23 -2.93
N SER A 111 20.64 4.24 -4.08
CA SER A 111 20.20 5.47 -4.74
C SER A 111 18.85 6.01 -4.22
N GLY A 112 18.15 5.22 -3.40
CA GLY A 112 16.81 5.58 -2.90
C GLY A 112 15.74 5.47 -3.99
N ARG A 113 15.92 4.57 -4.96
CA ARG A 113 15.06 4.42 -6.13
C ARG A 113 14.18 3.18 -6.02
N LEU A 114 12.88 3.38 -6.25
CA LEU A 114 11.92 2.31 -6.51
C LEU A 114 11.25 2.62 -7.85
N HIS A 115 11.32 1.69 -8.80
CA HIS A 115 10.89 1.95 -10.17
C HIS A 115 10.07 0.80 -10.74
N LEU A 116 8.89 1.14 -11.26
CA LEU A 116 8.08 0.27 -12.09
C LEU A 116 8.50 0.46 -13.55
N GLU A 117 8.99 -0.60 -14.19
CA GLU A 117 9.43 -0.59 -15.60
C GLU A 117 8.23 -0.71 -16.55
N VAL A 118 7.41 0.32 -16.56
CA VAL A 118 6.26 0.48 -17.46
C VAL A 118 6.37 1.85 -18.10
N ASP A 119 6.19 1.91 -19.43
CA ASP A 119 6.20 3.18 -20.16
C ASP A 119 5.13 4.14 -19.63
N GLU A 120 5.45 5.44 -19.60
CA GLU A 120 4.55 6.47 -19.03
C GLU A 120 3.15 6.47 -19.67
N ALA A 121 3.07 6.19 -20.98
CA ALA A 121 1.79 6.11 -21.69
C ALA A 121 0.93 4.91 -21.26
N GLU A 122 1.56 3.76 -21.01
CA GLU A 122 0.87 2.59 -20.47
C GLU A 122 0.46 2.85 -19.02
N LEU A 123 1.36 3.40 -18.19
CA LEU A 123 1.04 3.75 -16.80
C LEU A 123 -0.15 4.70 -16.72
N ALA A 124 -0.17 5.76 -17.54
CA ALA A 124 -1.29 6.70 -17.62
C ALA A 124 -2.59 6.01 -18.07
N THR A 125 -2.51 5.11 -19.05
CA THR A 125 -3.67 4.32 -19.52
C THR A 125 -4.22 3.43 -18.40
N ARG A 126 -3.35 2.76 -17.64
CA ARG A 126 -3.74 1.90 -16.51
C ARG A 126 -4.39 2.70 -15.39
N LEU A 127 -3.84 3.87 -15.05
CA LEU A 127 -4.40 4.76 -14.03
C LEU A 127 -5.73 5.38 -14.47
N ALA A 128 -5.92 5.65 -15.76
CA ALA A 128 -7.22 6.10 -16.28
C ALA A 128 -8.29 4.99 -16.27
N GLN A 129 -7.87 3.72 -16.31
CA GLN A 129 -8.75 2.55 -16.24
C GLN A 129 -9.02 2.10 -14.79
N SER A 130 -8.21 2.52 -13.82
CA SER A 130 -8.44 2.18 -12.43
C SER A 130 -9.58 3.05 -11.87
N ASP A 131 -10.46 2.42 -11.09
CA ASP A 131 -11.36 3.15 -10.20
C ASP A 131 -10.76 3.09 -8.78
N PRO A 132 -9.83 4.01 -8.43
CA PRO A 132 -9.21 4.01 -7.10
C PRO A 132 -10.24 4.19 -5.98
N THR A 133 -11.42 4.73 -6.31
CA THR A 133 -12.51 4.89 -5.37
C THR A 133 -13.41 3.66 -5.25
N ALA A 134 -13.28 2.66 -6.12
CA ALA A 134 -14.12 1.45 -6.04
C ALA A 134 -13.88 0.67 -4.75
N ALA A 135 -12.62 0.55 -4.31
CA ALA A 135 -12.25 -0.16 -3.08
C ALA A 135 -12.77 0.57 -1.84
N SER A 136 -12.60 1.90 -1.78
CA SER A 136 -13.09 2.74 -0.68
C SER A 136 -14.61 2.91 -0.68
N ARG A 137 -15.28 2.96 -1.85
CA ARG A 137 -16.75 3.02 -1.96
C ARG A 137 -17.45 1.73 -1.59
N ARG A 138 -16.84 0.56 -1.81
CA ARG A 138 -17.42 -0.73 -1.38
C ARG A 138 -17.61 -0.82 0.13
N ILE A 139 -16.88 0.00 0.90
CA ILE A 139 -16.88 -0.01 2.37
C ILE A 139 -17.25 1.38 2.95
N ALA A 140 -17.43 2.40 2.10
CA ALA A 140 -17.92 3.71 2.50
C ALA A 140 -19.27 3.52 3.19
N SER A 141 -19.27 3.75 4.51
CA SER A 141 -20.50 3.80 5.29
C SER A 141 -21.32 5.00 4.83
N ASP A 142 -22.65 4.90 4.92
CA ASP A 142 -23.60 5.99 4.67
C ASP A 142 -23.50 7.15 5.72
N GLY A 143 -22.30 7.44 6.24
CA GLY A 143 -22.07 8.40 7.33
C GLY A 143 -20.95 8.04 8.32
N GLY A 144 -20.73 8.91 9.30
CA GLY A 144 -19.96 8.64 10.52
C GLY A 144 -18.44 8.93 10.43
N TYR A 145 -17.70 8.59 11.49
CA TYR A 145 -16.26 8.88 11.59
C TYR A 145 -15.44 8.26 10.47
N ARG A 146 -15.84 7.08 9.96
CA ARG A 146 -15.16 6.45 8.82
C ARG A 146 -15.22 7.33 7.57
N GLN A 147 -16.38 7.90 7.26
CA GLN A 147 -16.52 8.83 6.13
C GLN A 147 -15.63 10.05 6.33
N LEU A 148 -15.71 10.70 7.50
CA LEU A 148 -14.84 11.82 7.86
C LEU A 148 -13.36 11.46 7.69
N TYR A 149 -12.95 10.28 8.13
CA TYR A 149 -11.57 9.80 8.00
C TYR A 149 -11.17 9.67 6.53
N ILE A 150 -11.95 8.94 5.72
CA ILE A 150 -11.62 8.73 4.30
C ILE A 150 -11.56 10.05 3.52
N GLU A 151 -12.48 10.98 3.80
CA GLU A 151 -12.57 12.27 3.11
C GLU A 151 -11.41 13.21 3.47
N HIS A 152 -10.98 13.22 4.73
CA HIS A 152 -10.05 14.23 5.24
C HIS A 152 -8.64 13.72 5.53
N VAL A 153 -8.40 12.41 5.54
CA VAL A 153 -7.05 11.89 5.82
C VAL A 153 -6.07 12.22 4.70
N LEU A 154 -4.92 12.77 5.13
CA LEU A 154 -3.75 13.02 4.31
C LEU A 154 -2.98 11.72 4.02
N GLN A 155 -2.03 11.77 3.08
CA GLN A 155 -1.24 10.60 2.72
C GLN A 155 -0.13 10.31 3.75
N ALA A 156 0.50 9.14 3.64
CA ALA A 156 1.49 8.68 4.61
C ALA A 156 2.77 9.53 4.63
N ASP A 157 3.14 10.11 3.49
CA ASP A 157 4.22 11.09 3.36
C ASP A 157 3.92 12.42 4.07
N GLU A 158 2.65 12.68 4.41
CA GLU A 158 2.18 13.84 5.16
C GLU A 158 1.79 13.50 6.61
N GLY A 159 2.01 12.24 7.03
CA GLY A 159 1.78 11.79 8.41
C GLY A 159 0.37 11.30 8.74
N CYS A 160 -0.49 11.11 7.74
CA CYS A 160 -1.86 10.60 7.92
C CYS A 160 -2.74 11.43 8.90
N ASP A 161 -2.49 12.75 9.03
CA ASP A 161 -3.36 13.66 9.78
C ASP A 161 -4.66 13.94 9.00
N PHE A 162 -5.61 14.65 9.62
CA PHE A 162 -6.70 15.27 8.87
C PHE A 162 -6.28 16.63 8.31
N ASP A 163 -6.64 16.89 7.06
CA ASP A 163 -6.35 18.16 6.36
C ASP A 163 -6.75 19.41 7.18
N PHE A 164 -7.92 19.37 7.83
CA PHE A 164 -8.46 20.47 8.65
C PHE A 164 -7.87 20.53 10.07
N LEU A 165 -7.07 19.53 10.46
CA LEU A 165 -6.37 19.49 11.75
C LEU A 165 -4.93 19.99 11.67
N VAL A 166 -4.36 20.17 10.49
CA VAL A 166 -3.00 20.68 10.34
C VAL A 166 -2.86 22.08 10.98
N GLY A 167 -1.77 22.29 11.73
CA GLY A 167 -1.43 23.58 12.33
C GLY A 167 -1.87 23.77 13.80
N CYS A 168 -1.74 24.99 14.30
CA CYS A 168 -2.04 25.36 15.69
C CYS A 168 -3.29 26.25 15.76
N ARG A 169 -4.23 25.92 16.67
CA ARG A 169 -5.49 26.66 16.89
C ARG A 169 -5.43 27.62 18.10
N GLY A 170 -4.25 27.79 18.69
CA GLY A 170 -4.04 28.65 19.85
C GLY A 170 -4.76 28.16 21.11
N ALA A 171 -4.90 29.07 22.07
CA ALA A 171 -5.51 28.82 23.38
C ALA A 171 -6.45 29.95 23.79
N GLU A 172 -7.12 30.58 22.82
CA GLU A 172 -8.07 31.65 23.09
C GLU A 172 -9.21 31.15 23.96
N VAL A 173 -9.60 31.96 24.96
CA VAL A 173 -10.70 31.62 25.86
C VAL A 173 -12.02 31.78 25.10
N PRO A 174 -12.88 30.76 25.05
CA PRO A 174 -14.18 30.84 24.38
C PRO A 174 -15.09 31.92 24.98
N ARG A 175 -16.17 32.23 24.27
CA ARG A 175 -17.22 33.13 24.77
C ARG A 175 -17.74 32.66 26.13
N HIS A 176 -18.08 33.62 26.98
CA HIS A 176 -18.71 33.34 28.27
C HIS A 176 -19.99 32.51 28.07
N SER A 177 -20.24 31.55 28.96
CA SER A 177 -21.30 30.55 28.76
C SER A 177 -22.68 30.95 29.31
N HIS A 178 -22.77 32.05 30.08
CA HIS A 178 -24.01 32.59 30.66
C HIS A 178 -23.92 34.07 31.03
#